data_AF-A0A1V6ANH6-F1
#
_entry.id   AF-A0A1V6ANH6-F1
#
_cell.length_a   1.000
_cell.length_b   1.000
_cell.length_c   1.000
_cell.angle_alpha   90.00
_cell.angle_beta   90.00
_cell.angle_gamma   90.00
#
_symmetry.space_group_name_H-M   'P 1'
#
loop_
_entity.id
_entity.type
_entity.pdbx_description
1 polymer ?
#
loop_
_entity_poly.entity_id
_entity_poly.type
_entity_poly.pdbx_seq_one_letter_code
_entity_poly.pdbx_strand_id
1 'polypeptide(L)'
;MDNIDNMGNKDLIAPCGMNCSLCVSYQFGKYNLNKKGFHKKYCPGCIPRDMNCIYMANHCDLIGKGQIRFCTECQDFPCKYLKGLDKRYSTKYNMSMIENLKYISSHGIDEFLAKEEEKWKCEECGNLKCCHDGLCLTCKIDILAANKKYRE
;
A
#
# COMPACT_ATOMS: atom_id res chain seq x y z
N MET A 1 -16.56 2.28 -21.39
CA MET A 1 -15.17 1.76 -21.45
C MET A 1 -14.31 2.94 -21.06
N ASP A 2 -14.28 3.24 -19.76
CA ASP A 2 -13.63 4.44 -19.27
C ASP A 2 -12.33 4.02 -18.63
N ASN A 3 -11.25 4.36 -19.33
CA ASN A 3 -9.87 4.23 -18.90
C ASN A 3 -9.66 5.09 -17.64
N ILE A 4 -9.78 4.50 -16.45
CA ILE A 4 -9.42 5.11 -15.16
C ILE A 4 -8.27 4.29 -14.58
N ASP A 5 -7.12 4.24 -15.25
CA ASP A 5 -6.00 3.39 -14.79
C ASP A 5 -4.63 4.08 -14.85
N ASN A 6 -4.59 5.42 -14.91
CA ASN A 6 -3.33 6.18 -14.91
C ASN A 6 -3.30 7.41 -14.00
N MET A 7 -4.20 7.50 -13.02
CA MET A 7 -4.08 8.48 -11.92
C MET A 7 -4.19 7.70 -10.62
N GLY A 8 -3.17 7.79 -9.77
CA GLY A 8 -3.12 7.08 -8.50
C GLY A 8 -4.45 7.22 -7.75
N ASN A 9 -5.12 6.10 -7.48
CA ASN A 9 -6.42 6.16 -6.84
C ASN A 9 -6.23 6.62 -5.37
N LYS A 10 -6.75 7.81 -5.04
CA LYS A 10 -6.70 8.39 -3.68
C LYS A 10 -7.26 7.45 -2.61
N ASP A 11 -8.18 6.56 -2.99
CA ASP A 11 -8.77 5.54 -2.10
C ASP A 11 -7.80 4.41 -1.76
N LEU A 12 -6.69 4.29 -2.49
CA LEU A 12 -5.62 3.34 -2.14
C LEU A 12 -4.62 3.92 -1.14
N ILE A 13 -4.76 5.18 -0.73
CA ILE A 13 -3.94 5.73 0.34
C ILE A 13 -4.65 5.50 1.66
N ALA A 14 -4.17 4.50 2.41
CA ALA A 14 -4.78 4.08 3.67
C ALA A 14 -4.69 5.18 4.74
N PRO A 15 -5.56 5.16 5.78
CA PRO A 15 -5.50 6.11 6.88
C PRO A 15 -4.15 6.15 7.61
N CYS A 16 -3.41 5.03 7.59
CA CYS A 16 -2.08 4.94 8.18
C CYS A 16 -0.94 5.46 7.29
N GLY A 17 -1.21 6.02 6.10
CA GLY A 17 -0.19 6.52 5.18
C GLY A 17 0.41 5.47 4.23
N MET A 18 -0.10 4.24 4.25
CA MET A 18 0.30 3.20 3.31
C MET A 18 -0.29 3.49 1.93
N ASN A 19 0.55 3.52 0.90
CA ASN A 19 0.08 3.43 -0.48
C ASN A 19 -0.20 1.96 -0.82
N CYS A 20 -1.47 1.54 -0.72
CA CYS A 20 -1.88 0.16 -0.92
C CYS A 20 -1.58 -0.35 -2.34
N SER A 21 -1.42 0.52 -3.34
CA SER A 21 -1.04 0.11 -4.70
C SER A 21 0.33 -0.59 -4.77
N LEU A 22 1.19 -0.37 -3.76
CA LEU A 22 2.52 -0.98 -3.61
C LEU A 22 2.49 -2.27 -2.77
N CYS A 23 1.34 -2.59 -2.17
CA CYS A 23 1.18 -3.75 -1.32
C CYS A 23 1.13 -5.04 -2.16
N VAL A 24 1.83 -6.08 -1.70
CA VAL A 24 1.85 -7.39 -2.38
C VAL A 24 0.44 -7.97 -2.50
N SER A 25 -0.38 -7.95 -1.44
CA SER A 25 -1.75 -8.49 -1.49
C SER A 25 -2.67 -7.72 -2.43
N TYR A 26 -2.44 -6.41 -2.61
CA TYR A 26 -3.19 -5.61 -3.58
C TYR A 26 -2.78 -5.96 -5.00
N GLN A 27 -1.48 -5.93 -5.30
CA GLN A 27 -0.98 -6.22 -6.65
C GLN A 27 -1.27 -7.66 -7.07
N PHE A 28 -1.22 -8.63 -6.15
CA PHE A 28 -1.64 -10.01 -6.41
C PHE A 28 -3.10 -10.12 -6.85
N GLY A 29 -3.98 -9.32 -6.25
CA GLY A 29 -5.38 -9.21 -6.67
C GLY A 29 -5.52 -8.50 -8.01
N LYS A 30 -4.89 -7.33 -8.16
CA LYS A 30 -4.90 -6.51 -9.39
C LYS A 30 -4.49 -7.33 -10.62
N TYR A 31 -3.41 -8.10 -10.52
CA TYR A 31 -2.87 -8.91 -11.62
C TYR A 31 -3.32 -10.37 -11.59
N ASN A 32 -4.20 -10.74 -10.66
CA ASN A 32 -4.74 -12.10 -10.50
C ASN A 32 -3.67 -13.19 -10.47
N LEU A 33 -2.59 -12.94 -9.72
CA LEU A 33 -1.36 -13.75 -9.79
C LEU A 33 -1.52 -15.16 -9.22
N ASN A 34 -2.60 -15.45 -8.48
CA ASN A 34 -2.83 -16.81 -7.98
C ASN A 34 -3.08 -17.80 -9.13
N LYS A 35 -3.53 -17.32 -10.30
CA LYS A 35 -3.61 -18.14 -11.52
C LYS A 35 -2.25 -18.67 -12.00
N LYS A 36 -1.15 -18.12 -11.50
CA LYS A 36 0.23 -18.58 -11.76
C LYS A 36 0.75 -19.54 -10.69
N GLY A 37 -0.13 -20.14 -9.88
CA GLY A 37 0.25 -21.14 -8.88
C GLY A 37 0.66 -20.56 -7.52
N PHE A 38 0.24 -19.34 -7.21
CA PHE A 38 0.43 -18.74 -5.89
C PHE A 38 -0.85 -18.84 -5.04
N HIS A 39 -0.71 -18.82 -3.72
CA HIS A 39 -1.82 -18.91 -2.77
C HIS A 39 -1.87 -17.70 -1.82
N LYS A 40 -1.88 -16.47 -2.36
CA LYS A 40 -1.91 -15.25 -1.54
C LYS A 40 -3.32 -14.70 -1.37
N LYS A 41 -3.61 -14.16 -0.18
CA LYS A 41 -4.87 -13.42 0.07
C LYS A 41 -4.85 -12.08 -0.67
N TYR A 42 -5.95 -11.78 -1.35
CA TYR A 42 -6.15 -10.49 -2.02
C TYR A 42 -6.67 -9.45 -1.05
N CYS A 43 -6.18 -8.22 -1.18
CA CYS A 43 -6.61 -7.07 -0.41
C CYS A 43 -6.91 -5.91 -1.36
N PRO A 44 -8.15 -5.41 -1.41
CA PRO A 44 -8.51 -4.32 -2.33
C PRO A 44 -8.07 -2.94 -1.85
N GLY A 45 -7.54 -2.81 -0.63
CA GLY A 45 -7.25 -1.54 0.04
C GLY A 45 -8.13 -1.32 1.27
N CYS A 46 -7.83 -0.26 2.03
CA CYS A 46 -8.44 0.02 3.35
C CYS A 46 -9.64 0.99 3.29
N ILE A 47 -10.01 1.45 2.10
CA ILE A 47 -11.09 2.42 1.85
C ILE A 47 -12.05 1.87 0.80
N PRO A 48 -11.61 1.18 -0.27
CA PRO A 48 -12.54 0.67 -1.27
C PRO A 48 -13.62 -0.23 -0.64
N ARG A 49 -14.89 0.06 -0.96
CA ARG A 49 -16.11 -0.61 -0.47
C ARG A 49 -16.47 -0.38 1.00
N ASP A 50 -16.15 0.79 1.55
CA ASP A 50 -16.33 1.12 2.99
C ASP A 50 -15.69 0.09 3.92
N MET A 51 -14.67 -0.61 3.42
CA MET A 51 -13.96 -1.62 4.18
C MET A 51 -12.81 -0.98 4.93
N ASN A 52 -13.06 -0.66 6.19
CA ASN A 52 -12.03 -0.19 7.11
C ASN A 52 -10.82 -1.14 7.14
N CYS A 53 -9.63 -0.60 7.46
CA CYS A 53 -8.40 -1.38 7.44
C CYS A 53 -8.46 -2.61 8.36
N ILE A 54 -8.61 -3.82 7.80
CA ILE A 54 -8.65 -5.07 8.59
C ILE A 54 -7.39 -5.30 9.44
N TYR A 55 -6.25 -4.73 9.03
CA TYR A 55 -4.99 -4.87 9.76
C TYR A 55 -4.87 -3.94 10.95
N MET A 56 -5.43 -2.73 10.85
CA MET A 56 -5.34 -1.71 11.90
C MET A 56 -6.61 -1.62 12.74
N ALA A 57 -7.75 -2.16 12.29
CA ALA A 57 -9.02 -2.12 12.99
C ALA A 57 -8.94 -2.70 14.41
N ASN A 58 -8.17 -3.79 14.59
CA ASN A 58 -7.96 -4.40 15.91
C ASN A 58 -6.99 -3.64 16.82
N HIS A 59 -6.39 -2.55 16.32
CA HIS A 59 -5.40 -1.74 17.04
C HIS A 59 -5.83 -0.29 17.23
N CYS A 60 -6.85 0.17 16.50
CA CYS A 60 -7.32 1.54 16.54
C CYS A 60 -8.80 1.62 16.11
N ASP A 61 -9.67 1.95 17.04
CA ASP A 61 -11.10 2.13 16.81
C ASP A 61 -11.41 3.21 15.76
N LEU A 62 -10.69 4.33 15.77
CA LEU A 62 -10.91 5.42 14.82
C LEU A 62 -10.75 4.93 13.37
N ILE A 63 -9.72 4.11 13.11
CA ILE A 63 -9.50 3.50 11.79
C ILE A 63 -10.50 2.37 11.55
N GLY A 64 -10.73 1.51 12.55
CA GLY A 64 -11.61 0.35 12.43
C GLY A 64 -13.08 0.70 12.20
N LYS A 65 -13.51 1.88 12.65
CA LYS A 65 -14.86 2.46 12.47
C LYS A 65 -14.92 3.51 11.36
N GLY A 66 -13.81 3.81 10.68
CA GLY A 66 -13.77 4.78 9.58
C GLY A 66 -14.02 6.23 10.01
N GLN A 67 -13.66 6.58 11.26
CA GLN A 67 -13.93 7.90 11.86
C GLN A 67 -12.90 8.98 11.50
N ILE A 68 -11.77 8.59 10.91
CA ILE A 68 -10.72 9.51 10.46
C ILE A 68 -10.28 9.16 9.05
N ARG A 69 -9.93 10.16 8.24
CA ARG A 69 -9.39 9.92 6.91
C ARG A 69 -7.90 9.59 6.98
N PHE A 70 -7.16 10.25 7.86
CA PHE A 70 -5.74 10.00 8.12
C PHE A 70 -5.42 9.99 9.61
N CYS A 71 -4.39 9.23 10.00
CA CYS A 71 -3.92 9.19 11.39
C CYS A 71 -3.46 10.56 11.90
N THR A 72 -3.11 11.52 11.03
CA THR A 72 -2.75 12.90 11.42
C THR A 72 -3.91 13.67 12.04
N GLU A 73 -5.15 13.23 11.85
CA GLU A 73 -6.34 13.79 12.51
C GLU A 73 -6.48 13.31 13.97
N CYS A 74 -5.72 12.29 14.38
CA CYS A 74 -5.74 11.78 15.74
C CYS A 74 -4.80 12.60 16.65
N GLN A 75 -5.28 12.99 17.82
CA GLN A 75 -4.50 13.74 18.82
C GLN A 75 -3.23 13.00 19.28
N ASP A 76 -3.23 11.67 19.23
CA ASP A 76 -2.11 10.83 19.67
C ASP A 76 -1.07 10.60 18.56
N PHE A 77 -1.20 11.27 17.40
CA PHE A 77 -0.28 11.09 16.28
C PHE A 77 1.13 11.62 16.59
N PRO A 78 2.20 10.86 16.26
CA PRO A 78 2.22 9.46 15.87
C PRO A 78 2.09 8.52 17.08
N CYS A 79 1.04 7.68 17.08
CA CYS A 79 0.74 6.79 18.20
C CYS A 79 1.67 5.57 18.22
N LYS A 80 1.68 4.83 19.34
CA LYS A 80 2.54 3.64 19.53
C LYS A 80 2.38 2.59 18.43
N TYR A 81 1.15 2.31 18.00
CA TYR A 81 0.87 1.32 16.95
C TYR A 81 1.40 1.77 15.59
N LEU A 82 1.19 3.05 15.24
CA LEU A 82 1.70 3.61 13.99
C LEU A 82 3.23 3.61 13.95
N LYS A 83 3.89 4.02 15.04
CA LYS A 83 5.36 3.93 15.18
C LYS A 83 5.88 2.50 14.98
N GLY A 84 5.15 1.51 15.51
CA GLY A 84 5.50 0.09 15.32
C GLY A 84 5.34 -0.37 13.87
N LEU A 85 4.27 0.04 13.19
CA LEU A 85 4.06 -0.23 11.76
C LEU A 85 5.15 0.43 10.92
N ASP A 86 5.40 1.71 11.16
CA ASP A 86 6.39 2.53 10.49
C ASP A 86 7.79 1.92 10.62
N LYS A 87 8.22 1.53 11.83
CA LYS A 87 9.51 0.86 12.04
C LYS A 87 9.64 -0.42 11.23
N ARG A 88 8.59 -1.25 11.14
CA ARG A 88 8.64 -2.49 10.33
C ARG A 88 8.79 -2.18 8.85
N TYR A 89 8.06 -1.19 8.34
CA TYR A 89 8.08 -0.84 6.92
C TYR A 89 9.34 -0.09 6.52
N SER A 90 9.86 0.81 7.36
CA SER A 90 11.09 1.54 7.07
C SER A 90 12.30 0.61 7.05
N THR A 91 12.37 -0.33 7.99
CA THR A 91 13.49 -1.30 8.07
C THR A 91 13.43 -2.40 7.03
N LYS A 92 12.24 -2.85 6.59
CA LYS A 92 12.10 -3.97 5.65
C LYS A 92 11.80 -3.58 4.21
N TYR A 93 11.14 -2.44 4.01
CA TYR A 93 10.48 -2.08 2.75
C TYR A 93 10.82 -0.66 2.28
N ASN A 94 11.77 0.04 2.94
CA ASN A 94 12.21 1.40 2.58
C ASN A 94 11.05 2.40 2.39
N MET A 95 10.02 2.27 3.22
CA MET A 95 8.82 3.11 3.22
C MET A 95 8.48 3.52 4.65
N SER A 96 8.13 4.79 4.87
CA SER A 96 7.70 5.30 6.16
C SER A 96 6.27 5.81 6.08
N MET A 97 5.40 5.22 6.90
CA MET A 97 4.01 5.63 7.08
C MET A 97 3.92 7.04 7.66
N ILE A 98 4.77 7.34 8.64
CA ILE A 98 4.76 8.64 9.32
C ILE A 98 5.22 9.74 8.36
N GLU A 99 6.30 9.51 7.61
CA GLU A 99 6.77 10.49 6.63
C GLU A 99 5.78 10.65 5.48
N ASN A 100 5.15 9.57 5.01
CA ASN A 100 4.06 9.67 4.02
C ASN A 100 2.91 10.53 4.54
N LEU A 101 2.45 10.31 5.78
CA LEU A 101 1.37 11.08 6.39
C LEU A 101 1.73 12.56 6.59
N LYS A 102 2.95 12.86 7.05
CA LYS A 102 3.43 14.25 7.15
C LYS A 102 3.47 14.91 5.78
N TYR A 103 3.97 14.21 4.77
CA TYR A 103 4.03 14.73 3.40
C TYR A 103 2.64 15.05 2.87
N ILE A 104 1.69 14.12 3.00
CA ILE A 104 0.27 14.32 2.63
C ILE A 104 -0.33 15.50 3.39
N SER A 105 -0.06 15.63 4.69
CA SER A 105 -0.57 16.73 5.50
C SER A 105 -0.04 18.10 5.07
N SER A 106 1.19 18.16 4.56
CA SER A 106 1.84 19.43 4.18
C SER A 106 1.64 19.81 2.71
N HIS A 107 1.51 18.82 1.82
CA HIS A 107 1.52 19.01 0.35
C HIS A 107 0.26 18.49 -0.34
N GLY A 108 -0.60 17.78 0.39
CA GLY A 108 -1.77 17.13 -0.17
C GLY A 108 -1.49 15.77 -0.79
N ILE A 109 -2.57 15.03 -1.05
CA ILE A 109 -2.52 13.67 -1.58
C ILE A 109 -2.10 13.60 -3.04
N ASP A 110 -2.41 14.62 -3.84
CA ASP A 110 -2.09 14.64 -5.27
C ASP A 110 -0.58 14.71 -5.49
N GLU A 111 0.12 15.62 -4.80
CA GLU A 111 1.57 15.70 -4.83
C GLU A 111 2.22 14.43 -4.29
N PHE A 112 1.65 13.85 -3.23
CA PHE A 112 2.13 12.58 -2.69
C PHE A 112 2.07 11.45 -3.72
N LEU A 113 0.96 11.35 -4.45
CA LEU A 113 0.76 10.33 -5.47
C LEU A 113 1.74 10.49 -6.63
N ALA A 114 1.94 11.71 -7.13
CA ALA A 114 2.92 11.97 -8.18
C ALA A 114 4.34 11.57 -7.75
N LYS A 115 4.73 11.94 -6.53
CA LYS A 115 6.01 11.58 -5.94
C LYS A 115 6.17 10.05 -5.76
N GLU A 116 5.13 9.35 -5.30
CA GLU A 116 5.18 7.90 -5.15
C GLU A 116 5.18 7.19 -6.50
N GLU A 117 4.46 7.70 -7.50
CA GLU A 117 4.47 7.13 -8.85
C GLU A 117 5.89 7.16 -9.43
N GLU A 118 6.57 8.31 -9.37
CA GLU A 118 7.96 8.44 -9.81
C GLU A 118 8.90 7.49 -9.06
N LYS A 119 8.83 7.49 -7.72
CA LYS A 119 9.69 6.66 -6.86
C LYS A 119 9.56 5.17 -7.15
N TRP A 120 8.33 4.69 -7.35
CA TRP A 120 8.03 3.26 -7.42
C TRP A 120 7.84 2.74 -8.83
N LYS A 121 7.94 3.60 -9.86
CA LYS A 121 7.84 3.21 -11.26
C LYS A 121 8.80 2.07 -11.61
N CYS A 122 8.29 1.15 -12.42
CA CYS A 122 9.11 0.19 -13.14
C CYS A 122 9.53 0.80 -14.47
N GLU A 123 10.84 0.88 -14.71
CA GLU A 123 11.39 1.43 -15.95
C GLU A 123 11.03 0.59 -17.20
N GLU A 124 10.70 -0.70 -17.03
CA GLU A 124 10.40 -1.59 -18.16
C GLU A 124 8.96 -1.45 -18.66
N CYS A 125 7.97 -1.31 -17.76
CA CYS A 125 6.56 -1.34 -18.14
C CYS A 125 5.72 -0.20 -17.57
N GLY A 126 6.32 0.72 -16.81
CA GLY A 126 5.62 1.84 -16.17
C GLY A 126 4.77 1.47 -14.96
N ASN A 127 4.46 0.20 -14.70
CA ASN A 127 3.71 -0.21 -13.51
C ASN A 127 4.50 0.04 -12.22
N LEU A 128 3.79 0.17 -11.09
CA LEU A 128 4.43 0.33 -9.79
C LEU A 128 5.05 -0.98 -9.29
N LYS A 129 6.29 -0.90 -8.79
CA LYS A 129 6.98 -1.99 -8.08
C LYS A 129 6.30 -2.28 -6.74
N CYS A 130 6.31 -3.54 -6.33
CA CYS A 130 5.83 -3.96 -5.02
C CYS A 130 6.85 -3.55 -3.95
N CYS A 131 6.39 -2.91 -2.87
CA CYS A 131 7.30 -2.50 -1.79
C CYS A 131 7.81 -3.67 -0.93
N HIS A 132 7.12 -4.82 -0.96
CA HIS A 132 7.44 -5.95 -0.08
C HIS A 132 8.60 -6.80 -0.60
N ASP A 133 8.77 -6.86 -1.92
CA ASP A 133 9.81 -7.64 -2.60
C ASP A 133 10.74 -6.78 -3.46
N GLY A 134 10.37 -5.52 -3.72
CA GLY A 134 11.14 -4.58 -4.56
C GLY A 134 11.04 -4.86 -6.06
N LEU A 135 10.21 -5.81 -6.48
CA LEU A 135 10.08 -6.25 -7.87
C LEU A 135 8.86 -5.65 -8.54
N CYS A 136 8.94 -5.51 -9.86
CA CYS A 136 7.75 -5.36 -10.68
C CYS A 136 7.09 -6.73 -10.85
N LEU A 137 5.91 -6.93 -10.28
CA LEU A 137 5.22 -8.22 -10.33
C LEU A 137 4.68 -8.57 -11.72
N THR A 138 4.66 -7.61 -12.66
CA THR A 138 4.35 -7.86 -14.06
C THR A 138 5.58 -8.36 -14.82
N CYS A 139 6.73 -7.70 -14.68
CA CYS A 139 7.94 -8.04 -15.42
C CYS A 139 8.76 -9.19 -14.82
N LYS A 140 8.77 -9.31 -13.48
CA LYS A 140 9.69 -10.18 -12.74
C LYS A 140 8.97 -11.27 -11.94
N ILE A 141 7.79 -11.68 -12.39
CA ILE A 141 6.98 -12.70 -11.70
C ILE A 141 7.70 -14.05 -11.58
N ASP A 142 8.52 -14.42 -12.58
CA ASP A 142 9.25 -15.68 -12.56
C ASP A 142 10.34 -15.70 -11.48
N ILE A 143 10.95 -14.54 -11.20
CA ILE A 143 11.90 -14.39 -10.08
C ILE A 143 11.17 -14.63 -8.75
N LEU A 144 9.96 -14.06 -8.60
CA LEU A 144 9.15 -14.30 -7.41
C LEU A 144 8.73 -15.77 -7.30
N ALA A 145 8.34 -16.41 -8.41
CA ALA A 145 7.95 -17.81 -8.45
C ALA A 145 9.12 -18.73 -8.08
N ALA A 146 10.35 -18.42 -8.49
CA ALA A 146 11.53 -19.20 -8.12
C ALA A 146 11.76 -19.23 -6.60
N ASN A 147 11.32 -18.21 -5.87
CA ASN A 147 11.49 -18.11 -4.42
C ASN A 147 10.44 -18.93 -3.65
N LYS A 148 10.88 -20.04 -3.04
CA LYS A 148 10.02 -21.00 -2.31
C LYS A 148 9.14 -20.35 -1.23
N LYS A 149 9.62 -19.30 -0.56
CA LYS A 149 8.85 -18.55 0.46
C LYS A 149 7.51 -18.02 -0.06
N TYR A 150 7.39 -17.77 -1.36
CA TYR A 150 6.18 -17.18 -1.94
C TYR A 150 5.22 -18.21 -2.55
N ARG A 151 5.63 -19.47 -2.74
CA ARG A 151 4.76 -20.55 -3.26
C ARG A 151 3.94 -21.24 -2.19
N GLU A 152 4.49 -21.34 -0.98
CA GLU A 152 3.82 -21.83 0.23
C GLU A 152 2.87 -20.77 0.82
#